data_AF-A0A1A7R752-F1
#
_entry.id   AF-A0A1A7R752-F1
#
_cell.length_a   1.000
_cell.length_b   1.000
_cell.length_c   1.000
_cell.angle_alpha   90.00
_cell.angle_beta   90.00
_cell.angle_gamma   90.00
#
_symmetry.space_group_name_H-M   'P 1'
#
loop_
_entity.id
_entity.type
_entity.pdbx_description
1 polymer ?
#
loop_
_entity_poly.entity_id
_entity_poly.type
_entity_poly.pdbx_seq_one_letter_code
_entity_poly.pdbx_strand_id
1 'polypeptide(L)'
;MSFSSEMTDQQRIAKVRTVVTQAGEDLRKQYPILKHQNFIGAAILVFALVGMAACSWAYAIGFLPAWACVILVAIFASLTHELEHDLIHYMYFKKTPWAHHLMLALVWLARPNTISPWARRRLHLNHHKFSGSEYDLEERGISNGMPWGLRRLLVISDQLMSVYIRPFQMLKMMAQFKEKQPENERKKAVIEQLTGFIPLSFIYYGLWYVFVIYHLVNGVAPLLGQSINWSVALVKAMPTINFLAVIWIIPNFIRSFCLQFISSNMHYYGDIDPRDVIKQTQVLNPWWLFPFQLFCFNFGSTHAIHHFVVKEPFYVRHLTSKTAHKVMREVGVRFNDIGTFKRTNRWN
;
A
#
# COMPACT_ATOMS: atom_id res chain seq x y z
N MET A 1 11.50 -20.03 -33.26
CA MET A 1 10.09 -19.60 -33.18
C MET A 1 9.63 -19.79 -31.75
N SER A 2 9.06 -18.75 -31.14
CA SER A 2 8.77 -18.72 -29.69
C SER A 2 7.57 -19.61 -29.36
N PHE A 3 7.75 -20.62 -28.51
CA PHE A 3 6.67 -21.47 -27.97
C PHE A 3 5.52 -20.68 -27.29
N SER A 4 5.68 -19.38 -27.06
CA SER A 4 4.64 -18.53 -26.46
C SER A 4 3.48 -18.20 -27.41
N SER A 5 3.63 -18.34 -28.74
CA SER A 5 2.56 -17.95 -29.69
C SER A 5 1.40 -18.95 -29.79
N GLU A 6 1.54 -20.17 -29.27
CA GLU A 6 0.51 -21.22 -29.33
C GLU A 6 -0.39 -21.28 -28.09
N MET A 7 -0.01 -20.63 -26.99
CA MET A 7 -0.76 -20.67 -25.74
C MET A 7 -1.86 -19.60 -25.71
N THR A 8 -3.08 -20.00 -25.36
CA THR A 8 -4.14 -19.08 -24.95
C THR A 8 -3.74 -18.31 -23.68
N ASP A 9 -4.34 -17.14 -23.45
CA ASP A 9 -4.06 -16.34 -22.25
C ASP A 9 -4.38 -17.10 -20.95
N GLN A 10 -5.41 -17.97 -20.94
CA GLN A 10 -5.70 -18.83 -19.79
C GLN A 10 -4.60 -19.86 -19.53
N GLN A 11 -4.04 -20.49 -20.58
CA GLN A 11 -2.91 -21.42 -20.42
C GLN A 11 -1.66 -20.68 -19.92
N ARG A 12 -1.42 -19.45 -20.39
CA ARG A 12 -0.33 -18.60 -19.92
C ARG A 12 -0.45 -18.27 -18.44
N ILE A 13 -1.64 -17.84 -17.99
CA ILE A 13 -1.93 -17.57 -16.58
C ILE A 13 -1.76 -18.85 -15.74
N ALA A 14 -2.28 -19.98 -16.22
CA ALA A 14 -2.15 -21.27 -15.53
C ALA A 14 -0.68 -21.70 -15.40
N LYS A 15 0.14 -21.51 -16.44
CA LYS A 15 1.58 -21.79 -16.39
C LYS A 15 2.28 -21.01 -15.28
N VAL A 16 2.03 -19.69 -15.16
CA VAL A 16 2.61 -18.88 -14.08
C VAL A 16 2.15 -19.41 -12.72
N ARG A 17 0.85 -19.64 -12.54
CA ARG A 17 0.30 -20.16 -11.28
C ARG A 17 0.93 -21.47 -10.86
N THR A 18 1.03 -22.44 -11.77
CA THR A 18 1.64 -23.75 -11.49
C THR A 18 3.10 -23.62 -11.09
N VAL A 19 3.91 -22.90 -11.88
CA VAL A 19 5.34 -22.75 -11.62
C VAL A 19 5.61 -22.03 -10.30
N VAL A 20 4.89 -20.94 -10.03
CA VAL A 20 5.07 -20.15 -8.80
C VAL A 20 4.58 -20.92 -7.57
N THR A 21 3.44 -21.59 -7.65
CA THR A 21 2.94 -22.43 -6.54
C THR A 21 3.90 -23.56 -6.24
N GLN A 22 4.41 -24.24 -7.27
CA GLN A 22 5.40 -25.31 -7.10
C GLN A 22 6.68 -24.79 -6.44
N ALA A 23 7.17 -23.61 -6.85
CA ALA A 23 8.33 -22.99 -6.23
C ALA A 23 8.09 -22.67 -4.74
N GLY A 24 6.88 -22.22 -4.37
CA GLY A 24 6.49 -22.04 -2.97
C GLY A 24 6.49 -23.34 -2.18
N GLU A 25 5.92 -24.40 -2.75
CA GLU A 25 5.90 -25.73 -2.12
C GLU A 25 7.30 -26.33 -1.95
N ASP A 26 8.16 -26.22 -2.95
CA ASP A 26 9.53 -26.71 -2.86
C ASP A 26 10.35 -25.90 -1.84
N LEU A 27 10.12 -24.59 -1.74
CA LEU A 27 10.71 -23.77 -0.69
C LEU A 27 10.25 -24.21 0.71
N ARG A 28 8.97 -24.56 0.89
CA ARG A 28 8.44 -25.10 2.17
C ARG A 28 8.96 -26.50 2.50
N LYS A 29 9.28 -27.32 1.49
CA LYS A 29 9.95 -28.61 1.69
C LYS A 29 11.39 -28.40 2.13
N GLN A 30 12.11 -27.47 1.50
CA GLN A 30 13.49 -27.13 1.83
C GLN A 30 13.61 -26.47 3.21
N TYR A 31 12.68 -25.57 3.55
CA TYR A 31 12.65 -24.84 4.82
C TYR A 31 11.31 -25.08 5.54
N PRO A 32 11.20 -26.16 6.34
CA PRO A 32 9.95 -26.53 7.03
C PRO A 32 9.37 -25.44 7.94
N ILE A 33 10.21 -24.51 8.44
CA ILE A 33 9.74 -23.36 9.23
C ILE A 33 8.67 -22.54 8.50
N LEU A 34 8.72 -22.48 7.16
CA LEU A 34 7.76 -21.76 6.33
C LEU A 34 6.35 -22.36 6.37
N LYS A 35 6.17 -23.57 6.90
CA LYS A 35 4.85 -24.17 7.16
C LYS A 35 4.17 -23.53 8.38
N HIS A 36 4.92 -22.86 9.25
CA HIS A 36 4.41 -22.16 10.43
C HIS A 36 4.05 -20.70 10.11
N GLN A 37 3.22 -20.51 9.09
CA GLN A 37 2.87 -19.20 8.54
C GLN A 37 2.35 -18.20 9.59
N ASN A 38 1.48 -18.65 10.51
CA ASN A 38 0.97 -17.80 11.60
C ASN A 38 2.08 -17.30 12.53
N PHE A 39 3.02 -18.17 12.89
CA PHE A 39 4.14 -17.82 13.74
C PHE A 39 5.05 -16.80 13.04
N ILE A 40 5.37 -17.01 11.76
CA ILE A 40 6.20 -16.07 10.98
C ILE A 40 5.50 -14.71 10.87
N GLY A 41 4.21 -14.69 10.52
CA GLY A 41 3.44 -13.45 10.42
C GLY A 41 3.41 -12.66 11.73
N ALA A 42 3.19 -13.34 12.86
CA ALA A 42 3.23 -12.73 14.18
C ALA A 42 4.65 -12.25 14.57
N ALA A 43 5.69 -13.04 14.28
CA ALA A 43 7.07 -12.69 14.56
C ALA A 43 7.53 -11.45 13.79
N ILE A 44 7.19 -11.36 12.50
CA ILE A 44 7.48 -10.17 11.68
C ILE A 44 6.75 -8.94 12.25
N LEU A 45 5.49 -9.09 12.68
CA LEU A 45 4.73 -8.00 13.27
C LEU A 45 5.38 -7.51 14.57
N VAL A 46 5.73 -8.43 15.48
CA VAL A 46 6.40 -8.09 16.75
C VAL A 46 7.74 -7.41 16.47
N PHE A 47 8.55 -7.95 15.55
CA PHE A 47 9.81 -7.36 15.15
C PHE A 47 9.64 -5.93 14.62
N ALA A 48 8.65 -5.70 13.76
CA ALA A 48 8.37 -4.37 13.22
C ALA A 48 7.93 -3.39 14.33
N LEU A 49 7.01 -3.78 15.21
CA LEU A 49 6.51 -2.93 16.28
C LEU A 49 7.59 -2.61 17.33
N VAL A 50 8.38 -3.61 17.73
CA VAL A 50 9.52 -3.41 18.64
C VAL A 50 10.56 -2.50 17.99
N GLY A 51 10.85 -2.67 16.71
CA GLY A 51 11.74 -1.78 15.96
C GLY A 51 11.26 -0.33 15.95
N MET A 52 9.96 -0.10 15.69
CA MET A 52 9.35 1.24 15.75
C MET A 52 9.43 1.84 17.16
N ALA A 53 9.10 1.06 18.18
CA ALA A 53 9.14 1.51 19.58
C ALA A 53 10.57 1.82 20.04
N ALA A 54 11.55 0.98 19.69
CA ALA A 54 12.95 1.19 20.00
C ALA A 54 13.50 2.45 19.33
N CYS A 55 13.18 2.69 18.05
CA CYS A 55 13.56 3.93 17.36
C CYS A 55 12.94 5.16 18.02
N SER A 56 11.65 5.08 18.37
CA SER A 56 10.92 6.16 19.03
C SER A 56 11.50 6.49 20.40
N TRP A 57 11.84 5.47 21.19
CA TRP A 57 12.48 5.61 22.49
C TRP A 57 13.90 6.19 22.37
N ALA A 58 14.70 5.68 21.43
CA ALA A 58 16.03 6.20 21.16
C ALA A 58 16.02 7.67 20.72
N TYR A 59 15.02 8.10 19.95
CA TYR A 59 14.79 9.50 19.62
C TYR A 59 14.39 10.31 20.87
N ALA A 60 13.46 9.79 21.69
CA ALA A 60 12.99 10.47 22.90
C ALA A 60 14.11 10.77 23.91
N ILE A 61 15.11 9.90 24.05
CA ILE A 61 16.26 10.10 24.93
C ILE A 61 17.43 10.83 24.26
N GLY A 62 17.27 11.29 23.01
CA GLY A 62 18.28 12.05 22.27
C GLY A 62 19.42 11.23 21.65
N PHE A 63 19.34 9.90 21.69
CA PHE A 63 20.37 9.02 21.10
C PHE A 63 20.26 8.96 19.57
N LEU A 64 19.04 8.96 19.03
CA LEU A 64 18.78 8.86 17.59
C LEU A 64 18.33 10.23 17.06
N PRO A 65 18.96 10.81 16.02
CA PRO A 65 18.49 12.06 15.44
C PRO A 65 17.17 11.86 14.70
N ALA A 66 16.37 12.93 14.59
CA ALA A 66 15.02 12.87 14.03
C ALA A 66 14.95 12.23 12.62
N TRP A 67 15.88 12.58 11.72
CA TRP A 67 15.90 12.05 10.36
C TRP A 67 16.13 10.53 10.34
N ALA A 68 16.99 10.00 11.22
CA ALA A 68 17.27 8.58 11.30
C ALA A 68 16.08 7.83 11.90
N CYS A 69 15.44 8.39 12.92
CA CYS A 69 14.18 7.87 13.47
C CYS A 69 13.11 7.76 12.37
N VAL A 70 12.94 8.82 11.58
CA VAL A 70 11.96 8.84 10.49
C VAL A 70 12.19 7.72 9.49
N ILE A 71 13.43 7.56 9.01
CA ILE A 71 13.79 6.53 8.02
C ILE A 71 13.56 5.13 8.59
N LEU A 72 14.05 4.85 9.80
CA LEU A 72 13.97 3.52 10.40
C LEU A 72 12.52 3.13 10.70
N VAL A 73 11.72 4.04 11.26
CA VAL A 73 10.29 3.80 11.52
C VAL A 73 9.55 3.55 10.21
N ALA A 74 9.85 4.30 9.14
CA ALA A 74 9.22 4.09 7.83
C ALA A 74 9.55 2.71 7.24
N ILE A 75 10.78 2.23 7.43
CA ILE A 75 11.20 0.87 7.02
C ILE A 75 10.41 -0.19 7.79
N PHE A 76 10.35 -0.11 9.12
CA PHE A 76 9.57 -1.07 9.92
C PHE A 76 8.07 -1.02 9.58
N ALA A 77 7.53 0.18 9.38
CA ALA A 77 6.15 0.34 8.96
C ALA A 77 5.87 -0.29 7.59
N SER A 78 6.86 -0.35 6.67
CA SER A 78 6.69 -1.01 5.37
C SER A 78 6.47 -2.53 5.49
N LEU A 79 7.07 -3.20 6.48
CA LEU A 79 6.77 -4.61 6.81
C LEU A 79 5.31 -4.80 7.23
N THR A 80 4.78 -3.88 8.03
CA THR A 80 3.38 -3.96 8.48
C THR A 80 2.39 -3.78 7.33
N HIS A 81 2.79 -3.09 6.25
CA HIS A 81 1.99 -2.98 5.03
C HIS A 81 1.88 -4.32 4.30
N GLU A 82 3.00 -4.99 4.06
CA GLU A 82 2.97 -6.33 3.44
C GLU A 82 2.18 -7.33 4.28
N LEU A 83 2.32 -7.26 5.61
CA LEU A 83 1.52 -8.08 6.53
C LEU A 83 0.03 -7.78 6.45
N GLU A 84 -0.38 -6.51 6.39
CA GLU A 84 -1.79 -6.16 6.18
C GLU A 84 -2.32 -6.73 4.88
N HIS A 85 -1.55 -6.61 3.80
CA HIS A 85 -1.92 -7.09 2.48
C HIS A 85 -2.15 -8.62 2.46
N ASP A 86 -1.35 -9.37 3.20
CA ASP A 86 -1.59 -10.80 3.43
C ASP A 86 -2.79 -11.06 4.39
N LEU A 87 -2.95 -10.26 5.46
CA LEU A 87 -4.05 -10.37 6.43
C LEU A 87 -5.41 -10.11 5.79
N ILE A 88 -5.53 -9.17 4.85
CA ILE A 88 -6.79 -8.89 4.17
C ILE A 88 -7.24 -10.06 3.28
N HIS A 89 -6.32 -10.96 2.90
CA HIS A 89 -6.59 -12.26 2.25
C HIS A 89 -6.78 -13.43 3.22
N TYR A 90 -6.87 -13.17 4.53
CA TYR A 90 -6.98 -14.20 5.58
C TYR A 90 -5.81 -15.20 5.59
N MET A 91 -4.60 -14.75 5.27
CA MET A 91 -3.42 -15.63 5.26
C MET A 91 -2.96 -16.01 6.68
N TYR A 92 -3.12 -15.14 7.67
CA TYR A 92 -2.71 -15.42 9.04
C TYR A 92 -3.90 -15.57 9.98
N PHE A 93 -3.80 -16.54 10.89
CA PHE A 93 -4.75 -16.83 11.96
C PHE A 93 -6.21 -16.99 11.49
N LYS A 94 -6.44 -17.53 10.28
CA LYS A 94 -7.79 -17.75 9.72
C LYS A 94 -8.72 -18.55 10.64
N LYS A 95 -8.17 -19.51 11.39
CA LYS A 95 -8.91 -20.36 12.35
C LYS A 95 -8.97 -19.78 13.77
N THR A 96 -8.36 -18.62 14.01
CA THR A 96 -8.27 -17.98 15.33
C THR A 96 -8.63 -16.50 15.21
N PRO A 97 -9.95 -16.17 15.13
CA PRO A 97 -10.40 -14.84 14.72
C PRO A 97 -9.90 -13.69 15.59
N TRP A 98 -9.80 -13.88 16.91
CA TRP A 98 -9.31 -12.85 17.82
C TRP A 98 -7.87 -12.45 17.50
N ALA A 99 -6.99 -13.42 17.21
CA ALA A 99 -5.59 -13.17 16.88
C ALA A 99 -5.46 -12.48 15.51
N HIS A 100 -6.28 -12.90 14.56
CA HIS A 100 -6.37 -12.26 13.25
C HIS A 100 -6.80 -10.78 13.35
N HIS A 101 -7.84 -10.48 14.13
CA HIS A 101 -8.31 -9.11 14.33
C HIS A 101 -7.36 -8.27 15.16
N LEU A 102 -6.66 -8.86 16.13
CA LEU A 102 -5.58 -8.19 16.85
C LEU A 102 -4.45 -7.78 15.89
N MET A 103 -4.01 -8.68 15.01
CA MET A 103 -3.00 -8.34 14.02
C MET A 103 -3.47 -7.22 13.08
N LEU A 104 -4.72 -7.24 12.60
CA LEU A 104 -5.30 -6.15 11.82
C LEU A 104 -5.28 -4.81 12.57
N ALA A 105 -5.67 -4.82 13.85
CA ALA A 105 -5.66 -3.62 14.68
C ALA A 105 -4.24 -3.05 14.85
N LEU A 106 -3.26 -3.93 15.10
CA LEU A 106 -1.86 -3.54 15.30
C LEU A 106 -1.21 -3.00 14.02
N VAL A 107 -1.46 -3.62 12.85
CA VAL A 107 -0.94 -3.09 11.57
C VAL A 107 -1.60 -1.77 11.18
N TRP A 108 -2.85 -1.52 11.61
CA TRP A 108 -3.51 -0.23 11.42
C TRP A 108 -2.96 0.83 12.36
N LEU A 109 -2.71 0.49 13.63
CA LEU A 109 -2.08 1.39 14.60
C LEU A 109 -0.68 1.83 14.15
N ALA A 110 0.09 0.90 13.59
CA ALA A 110 1.41 1.19 13.01
C ALA A 110 1.34 2.11 11.78
N ARG A 111 0.24 2.04 11.00
CA ARG A 111 0.02 2.79 9.76
C ARG A 111 -1.33 3.53 9.79
N PRO A 112 -1.43 4.60 10.58
CA PRO A 112 -2.70 5.27 10.83
C PRO A 112 -3.26 5.99 9.60
N ASN A 113 -2.41 6.32 8.62
CA ASN A 113 -2.76 7.14 7.45
C ASN A 113 -3.41 6.36 6.30
N THR A 114 -3.89 5.15 6.56
CA THR A 114 -4.61 4.33 5.60
C THR A 114 -6.01 4.04 6.11
N ILE A 115 -6.94 3.83 5.18
CA ILE A 115 -8.25 3.27 5.49
C ILE A 115 -8.11 2.02 6.37
N SER A 116 -9.02 1.86 7.32
CA SER A 116 -9.18 0.70 8.19
C SER A 116 -9.03 -0.60 7.38
N PRO A 117 -8.18 -1.55 7.82
CA PRO A 117 -7.89 -2.74 7.02
C PRO A 117 -9.11 -3.67 6.86
N TRP A 118 -10.11 -3.56 7.74
CA TRP A 118 -11.39 -4.24 7.57
C TRP A 118 -12.18 -3.70 6.38
N ALA A 119 -12.25 -2.38 6.21
CA ALA A 119 -12.86 -1.75 5.04
C ALA A 119 -12.00 -1.96 3.78
N ARG A 120 -10.67 -1.87 3.93
CA ARG A 120 -9.71 -2.11 2.85
C ARG A 120 -9.82 -3.53 2.29
N ARG A 121 -10.07 -4.54 3.13
CA ARG A 121 -10.24 -5.93 2.67
C ARG A 121 -11.25 -6.03 1.53
N ARG A 122 -12.40 -5.37 1.65
CA ARG A 122 -13.41 -5.41 0.60
C ARG A 122 -12.92 -4.74 -0.68
N LEU A 123 -12.29 -3.58 -0.56
CA LEU A 123 -11.66 -2.89 -1.69
C LEU A 123 -10.66 -3.80 -2.39
N HIS A 124 -9.81 -4.46 -1.61
CA HIS A 124 -8.73 -5.27 -2.13
C HIS A 124 -9.20 -6.55 -2.82
N LEU A 125 -10.17 -7.25 -2.22
CA LEU A 125 -10.79 -8.41 -2.88
C LEU A 125 -11.54 -8.02 -4.17
N ASN A 126 -12.10 -6.82 -4.23
CA ASN A 126 -12.71 -6.28 -5.44
C ASN A 126 -11.63 -5.91 -6.49
N HIS A 127 -10.54 -5.29 -6.06
CA HIS A 127 -9.39 -4.95 -6.88
C HIS A 127 -8.84 -6.19 -7.61
N HIS A 128 -8.62 -7.32 -6.93
CA HIS A 128 -8.20 -8.58 -7.60
C HIS A 128 -9.15 -9.04 -8.72
N LYS A 129 -10.45 -8.79 -8.59
CA LYS A 129 -11.47 -9.20 -9.57
C LYS A 129 -11.61 -8.23 -10.73
N PHE A 130 -11.40 -6.95 -10.47
CA PHE A 130 -11.72 -5.86 -11.40
C PHE A 130 -10.54 -4.92 -11.67
N SER A 131 -9.31 -5.38 -11.39
CA SER A 131 -8.09 -4.59 -11.51
C SER A 131 -7.97 -3.97 -12.89
N GLY A 132 -7.61 -2.69 -12.92
CA GLY A 132 -7.47 -1.90 -14.15
C GLY A 132 -8.77 -1.54 -14.84
N SER A 133 -9.93 -1.80 -14.22
CA SER A 133 -11.22 -1.26 -14.67
C SER A 133 -11.67 -0.05 -13.84
N GLU A 134 -12.76 0.58 -14.28
CA GLU A 134 -13.41 1.65 -13.52
C GLU A 134 -14.02 1.20 -12.17
N TYR A 135 -14.24 -0.10 -11.97
CA TYR A 135 -14.78 -0.65 -10.73
C TYR A 135 -13.71 -0.87 -9.65
N ASP A 136 -12.44 -0.64 -9.97
CA ASP A 136 -11.31 -0.76 -9.05
C ASP A 136 -11.12 0.52 -8.22
N LEU A 137 -11.88 0.61 -7.12
CA LEU A 137 -11.80 1.77 -6.23
C LEU A 137 -10.47 1.85 -5.46
N GLU A 138 -9.79 0.73 -5.20
CA GLU A 138 -8.54 0.73 -4.44
C GLU A 138 -7.45 1.50 -5.18
N GLU A 139 -7.14 1.09 -6.41
CA GLU A 139 -6.05 1.68 -7.19
C GLU A 139 -6.41 3.06 -7.74
N ARG A 140 -7.65 3.27 -8.18
CA ARG A 140 -8.11 4.59 -8.64
C ARG A 140 -8.12 5.62 -7.50
N GLY A 141 -8.38 5.16 -6.27
CA GLY A 141 -8.33 5.97 -5.06
C GLY A 141 -6.94 6.58 -4.82
N ILE A 142 -5.89 5.84 -5.17
CA ILE A 142 -4.48 6.24 -5.02
C ILE A 142 -3.82 6.73 -6.33
N SER A 143 -4.63 7.19 -7.29
CA SER A 143 -4.23 7.84 -8.55
C SER A 143 -4.06 7.00 -9.81
N ASN A 144 -4.35 5.69 -9.79
CA ASN A 144 -4.30 4.91 -11.03
C ASN A 144 -5.27 5.50 -12.09
N GLY A 145 -4.77 5.62 -13.34
CA GLY A 145 -5.49 6.25 -14.45
C GLY A 145 -5.49 7.79 -14.45
N MET A 146 -4.76 8.45 -13.54
CA MET A 146 -4.60 9.92 -13.57
C MET A 146 -3.40 10.33 -14.44
N PRO A 147 -3.51 11.43 -15.22
CA PRO A 147 -2.34 12.03 -15.86
C PRO A 147 -1.38 12.61 -14.81
N TRP A 148 -0.08 12.55 -15.13
CA TRP A 148 0.94 13.18 -14.30
C TRP A 148 0.80 14.71 -14.32
N GLY A 149 0.97 15.30 -13.14
CA GLY A 149 0.83 16.73 -12.89
C GLY A 149 0.63 16.97 -11.39
N LEU A 150 0.49 18.23 -10.99
CA LEU A 150 0.37 18.63 -9.59
C LEU A 150 -0.78 17.89 -8.88
N ARG A 151 -1.92 17.71 -9.56
CA ARG A 151 -3.09 17.01 -9.01
C ARG A 151 -2.78 15.55 -8.63
N ARG A 152 -2.05 14.81 -9.47
CA ARG A 152 -1.66 13.42 -9.19
C ARG A 152 -0.63 13.36 -8.06
N LEU A 153 0.33 14.28 -8.03
CA LEU A 153 1.32 14.37 -6.95
C LEU A 153 0.65 14.58 -5.58
N LEU A 154 -0.35 15.45 -5.50
CA LEU A 154 -1.12 15.67 -4.27
C LEU A 154 -1.87 14.41 -3.82
N VAL A 155 -2.51 13.69 -4.76
CA VAL A 155 -3.23 12.43 -4.45
C VAL A 155 -2.28 11.34 -3.95
N ILE A 156 -1.12 11.16 -4.59
CA ILE A 156 -0.13 10.15 -4.18
C ILE A 156 0.46 10.48 -2.79
N SER A 157 0.64 11.77 -2.50
CA SER A 157 1.20 12.23 -1.23
C SER A 157 0.23 12.06 -0.08
N ASP A 158 -1.05 12.33 -0.32
CA ASP A 158 -2.07 12.36 0.72
C ASP A 158 -3.39 11.78 0.20
N GLN A 159 -3.80 10.64 0.75
CA GLN A 159 -5.03 9.94 0.32
C GLN A 159 -6.30 10.80 0.47
N LEU A 160 -6.35 11.73 1.43
CA LEU A 160 -7.50 12.62 1.56
C LEU A 160 -7.58 13.63 0.41
N MET A 161 -6.47 13.93 -0.26
CA MET A 161 -6.50 14.78 -1.45
C MET A 161 -7.35 14.17 -2.55
N SER A 162 -7.44 12.83 -2.64
CA SER A 162 -8.37 12.19 -3.57
C SER A 162 -9.81 12.63 -3.34
N VAL A 163 -10.22 12.76 -2.07
CA VAL A 163 -11.55 13.22 -1.66
C VAL A 163 -11.70 14.73 -1.87
N TYR A 164 -10.72 15.53 -1.44
CA TYR A 164 -10.81 16.99 -1.48
C TYR A 164 -10.76 17.57 -2.88
N ILE A 165 -9.85 17.07 -3.73
CA ILE A 165 -9.62 17.66 -5.05
C ILE A 165 -10.40 16.94 -6.16
N ARG A 166 -11.05 15.80 -5.86
CA ARG A 166 -11.86 15.03 -6.83
C ARG A 166 -13.22 14.54 -6.25
N PRO A 167 -13.99 15.36 -5.51
CA PRO A 167 -15.16 14.89 -4.77
C PRO A 167 -16.21 14.22 -5.66
N PHE A 168 -16.57 14.84 -6.79
CA PHE A 168 -17.53 14.26 -7.73
C PHE A 168 -17.03 12.96 -8.39
N GLN A 169 -15.73 12.89 -8.67
CA GLN A 169 -15.12 11.67 -9.21
C GLN A 169 -15.12 10.55 -8.17
N MET A 170 -14.86 10.86 -6.90
CA MET A 170 -14.94 9.91 -5.80
C MET A 170 -16.36 9.37 -5.61
N LEU A 171 -17.39 10.22 -5.68
CA LEU A 171 -18.78 9.77 -5.65
C LEU A 171 -19.09 8.81 -6.81
N LYS A 172 -18.64 9.12 -8.03
CA LYS A 172 -18.76 8.23 -9.20
C LYS A 172 -18.04 6.89 -8.97
N MET A 173 -16.80 6.93 -8.50
CA MET A 173 -15.99 5.74 -8.23
C MET A 173 -16.63 4.84 -7.15
N MET A 174 -17.18 5.44 -6.09
CA MET A 174 -17.93 4.70 -5.05
C MET A 174 -19.21 4.07 -5.60
N ALA A 175 -19.93 4.77 -6.48
CA ALA A 175 -21.12 4.21 -7.14
C ALA A 175 -20.76 3.01 -8.03
N GLN A 176 -19.68 3.13 -8.82
CA GLN A 176 -19.16 2.04 -9.67
C GLN A 176 -18.72 0.83 -8.82
N PHE A 177 -17.98 1.06 -7.74
CA PHE A 177 -17.61 0.00 -6.80
C PHE A 177 -18.83 -0.69 -6.17
N LYS A 178 -19.82 0.09 -5.73
CA LYS A 178 -21.07 -0.42 -5.13
C LYS A 178 -21.84 -1.32 -6.11
N GLU A 179 -21.85 -0.98 -7.40
CA GLU A 179 -22.54 -1.77 -8.43
C GLU A 179 -22.08 -3.23 -8.46
N LYS A 180 -20.76 -3.45 -8.29
CA LYS A 180 -20.13 -4.77 -8.30
C LYS A 180 -20.15 -5.49 -6.95
N GLN A 181 -20.72 -4.89 -5.90
CA GLN A 181 -20.94 -5.57 -4.62
C GLN A 181 -22.24 -6.40 -4.65
N PRO A 182 -22.28 -7.54 -3.92
CA PRO A 182 -23.51 -8.28 -3.68
C PRO A 182 -24.61 -7.36 -3.15
N GLU A 183 -25.84 -7.53 -3.64
CA GLU A 183 -26.94 -6.59 -3.38
C GLU A 183 -27.20 -6.39 -1.88
N ASN A 184 -27.20 -7.48 -1.12
CA ASN A 184 -27.35 -7.50 0.33
C ASN A 184 -26.18 -6.82 1.08
N GLU A 185 -25.00 -6.70 0.47
CA GLU A 185 -23.81 -6.09 1.07
C GLU A 185 -23.59 -4.63 0.66
N ARG A 186 -24.33 -4.11 -0.33
CA ARG A 186 -24.13 -2.75 -0.89
C ARG A 186 -24.16 -1.65 0.17
N LYS A 187 -25.12 -1.70 1.12
CA LYS A 187 -25.22 -0.71 2.21
C LYS A 187 -23.98 -0.75 3.10
N LYS A 188 -23.58 -1.96 3.53
CA LYS A 188 -22.39 -2.18 4.35
C LYS A 188 -21.12 -1.71 3.65
N ALA A 189 -20.96 -2.03 2.36
CA ALA A 189 -19.82 -1.60 1.57
C ALA A 189 -19.68 -0.08 1.54
N VAL A 190 -20.79 0.66 1.35
CA VAL A 190 -20.78 2.13 1.36
C VAL A 190 -20.42 2.67 2.75
N ILE A 191 -21.01 2.13 3.82
CA ILE A 191 -20.70 2.55 5.20
C ILE A 191 -19.20 2.34 5.49
N GLU A 192 -18.65 1.18 5.14
CA GLU A 192 -17.23 0.86 5.29
C GLU A 192 -16.33 1.88 4.55
N GLN A 193 -16.72 2.31 3.35
CA GLN A 193 -15.95 3.32 2.62
C GLN A 193 -16.05 4.73 3.24
N LEU A 194 -17.22 5.12 3.74
CA LEU A 194 -17.43 6.44 4.36
C LEU A 194 -16.76 6.55 5.73
N THR A 195 -16.73 5.44 6.47
CA THR A 195 -16.22 5.39 7.86
C THR A 195 -14.81 4.85 7.97
N GLY A 196 -14.24 4.34 6.88
CA GLY A 196 -12.98 3.61 6.92
C GLY A 196 -11.77 4.44 7.39
N PHE A 197 -11.80 5.77 7.27
CA PHE A 197 -10.74 6.64 7.82
C PHE A 197 -10.90 6.94 9.32
N ILE A 198 -12.02 6.53 9.95
CA ILE A 198 -12.34 6.83 11.35
C ILE A 198 -11.95 5.66 12.27
N PRO A 199 -11.41 5.92 13.48
CA PRO A 199 -10.97 7.24 13.98
C PRO A 199 -9.53 7.56 13.62
N LEU A 200 -8.72 6.54 13.31
CA LEU A 200 -7.28 6.64 13.39
C LEU A 200 -6.68 7.53 12.30
N SER A 201 -7.14 7.40 11.06
CA SER A 201 -6.67 8.26 9.98
C SER A 201 -7.13 9.69 10.15
N PHE A 202 -8.34 9.90 10.68
CA PHE A 202 -8.81 11.25 11.00
C PHE A 202 -7.90 11.94 12.02
N ILE A 203 -7.51 11.23 13.09
CA ILE A 203 -6.53 11.73 14.07
C ILE A 203 -5.19 12.01 13.40
N TYR A 204 -4.68 11.08 12.60
CA TYR A 204 -3.41 11.27 11.89
C TYR A 204 -3.42 12.51 10.99
N TYR A 205 -4.44 12.67 10.14
CA TYR A 205 -4.51 13.77 9.20
C TYR A 205 -4.74 15.11 9.90
N GLY A 206 -5.53 15.13 10.98
CA GLY A 206 -5.66 16.30 11.84
C GLY A 206 -4.31 16.73 12.42
N LEU A 207 -3.56 15.81 13.00
CA LEU A 207 -2.21 16.09 13.53
C LEU A 207 -1.24 16.51 12.43
N TRP A 208 -1.27 15.84 11.28
CA TRP A 208 -0.42 16.15 10.12
C TRP A 208 -0.67 17.57 9.61
N TYR A 209 -1.92 17.95 9.39
CA TYR A 209 -2.26 19.30 8.90
C TYR A 209 -1.94 20.37 9.93
N VAL A 210 -2.23 20.14 11.21
CA VAL A 210 -1.84 21.08 12.27
C VAL A 210 -0.33 21.27 12.31
N PHE A 211 0.45 20.18 12.24
CA PHE A 211 1.91 20.23 12.19
C PHE A 211 2.41 21.02 10.98
N VAL A 212 1.97 20.67 9.77
CA VAL A 212 2.42 21.31 8.53
C VAL A 212 2.03 22.80 8.50
N ILE A 213 0.78 23.13 8.81
CA ILE A 213 0.29 24.52 8.81
C ILE A 213 1.07 25.35 9.83
N TYR A 214 1.22 24.85 11.05
CA TYR A 214 1.92 25.60 12.11
C TYR A 214 3.36 25.93 11.70
N HIS A 215 4.12 24.93 11.23
CA HIS A 215 5.52 25.15 10.85
C HIS A 215 5.68 25.95 9.56
N LEU A 216 4.83 25.71 8.55
CA LEU A 216 4.87 26.46 7.29
C LEU A 216 4.57 27.94 7.54
N VAL A 217 3.52 28.23 8.29
CA VAL A 217 3.11 29.61 8.58
C VAL A 217 4.16 30.32 9.44
N ASN A 218 4.71 29.67 10.48
CA ASN A 218 5.77 30.26 11.29
C ASN A 218 7.09 30.44 10.51
N GLY A 219 7.35 29.62 9.50
CA GLY A 219 8.50 29.77 8.60
C GLY A 219 8.33 30.89 7.57
N VAL A 220 7.10 31.11 7.09
CA VAL A 220 6.80 32.08 6.01
C VAL A 220 6.41 33.47 6.52
N ALA A 221 5.65 33.56 7.60
CA ALA A 221 5.15 34.85 8.10
C ALA A 221 6.26 35.89 8.37
N PRO A 222 7.42 35.53 8.96
CA PRO A 222 8.51 36.48 9.14
C PRO A 222 9.07 37.02 7.83
N LEU A 223 9.07 36.23 6.76
CA LEU A 223 9.51 36.65 5.42
C LEU A 223 8.58 37.71 4.80
N LEU A 224 7.36 37.83 5.32
CA LEU A 224 6.36 38.82 4.92
C LEU A 224 6.25 39.98 5.93
N GLY A 225 7.15 40.06 6.91
CA GLY A 225 7.09 41.05 7.99
C GLY A 225 5.90 40.85 8.94
N GLN A 226 5.33 39.64 8.98
CA GLN A 226 4.19 39.28 9.81
C GLN A 226 4.61 38.38 10.97
N SER A 227 3.85 38.43 12.06
CA SER A 227 3.95 37.48 13.18
C SER A 227 2.58 36.86 13.45
N ILE A 228 2.54 35.54 13.63
CA ILE A 228 1.28 34.83 13.90
C ILE A 228 1.18 34.47 15.38
N ASN A 229 0.13 34.98 16.01
CA ASN A 229 -0.20 34.65 17.39
C ASN A 229 -1.12 33.42 17.41
N TRP A 230 -0.53 32.27 17.72
CA TRP A 230 -1.28 31.04 17.93
C TRP A 230 -1.94 30.99 19.31
N SER A 231 -3.01 30.22 19.45
CA SER A 231 -3.63 30.01 20.76
C SER A 231 -2.66 29.34 21.74
N VAL A 232 -2.75 29.71 23.03
CA VAL A 232 -1.92 29.13 24.09
C VAL A 232 -2.04 27.60 24.12
N ALA A 233 -3.23 27.06 23.86
CA ALA A 233 -3.47 25.63 23.80
C ALA A 233 -2.66 24.95 22.68
N LEU A 234 -2.64 25.53 21.48
CA LEU A 234 -1.89 24.98 20.35
C LEU A 234 -0.38 25.04 20.60
N VAL A 235 0.13 26.16 21.12
CA VAL A 235 1.55 26.31 21.47
C VAL A 235 1.97 25.25 22.50
N LYS A 236 1.16 25.01 23.53
CA LYS A 236 1.41 23.97 24.53
C LYS A 236 1.36 22.55 23.98
N ALA A 237 0.51 22.30 22.97
CA ALA A 237 0.40 20.98 22.33
C ALA A 237 1.52 20.69 21.33
N MET A 238 2.14 21.73 20.76
CA MET A 238 3.09 21.59 19.66
C MET A 238 4.33 20.71 19.96
N PRO A 239 4.93 20.73 21.17
CA PRO A 239 6.01 19.80 21.49
C PRO A 239 5.60 18.33 21.31
N THR A 240 4.40 17.95 21.75
CA THR A 240 3.85 16.61 21.56
C THR A 240 3.57 16.32 20.09
N ILE A 241 3.01 17.28 19.35
CA ILE A 241 2.76 17.13 17.91
C ILE A 241 4.08 16.95 17.14
N ASN A 242 5.12 17.71 17.48
CA ASN A 242 6.46 17.58 16.89
C ASN A 242 7.08 16.22 17.18
N PHE A 243 6.93 15.72 18.41
CA PHE A 243 7.39 14.39 18.78
C PHE A 243 6.68 13.31 17.95
N LEU A 244 5.34 13.34 17.91
CA LEU A 244 4.53 12.43 17.09
C LEU A 244 4.85 12.57 15.59
N ALA A 245 5.20 13.77 15.13
CA ALA A 245 5.57 14.00 13.74
C ALA A 245 6.78 13.14 13.35
N VAL A 246 7.80 13.09 14.21
CA VAL A 246 9.02 12.34 13.97
C VAL A 246 8.79 10.83 14.10
N ILE A 247 8.08 10.38 15.14
CA ILE A 247 8.00 8.95 15.47
C ILE A 247 6.85 8.21 14.77
N TRP A 248 5.87 8.92 14.22
CA TRP A 248 4.63 8.30 13.74
C TRP A 248 4.08 8.92 12.45
N ILE A 249 4.07 10.26 12.33
CA ILE A 249 3.39 10.93 11.21
C ILE A 249 4.25 10.94 9.94
N ILE A 250 5.40 11.63 9.96
CA ILE A 250 6.31 11.75 8.82
C ILE A 250 6.78 10.38 8.29
N PRO A 251 7.14 9.38 9.13
CA PRO A 251 7.52 8.06 8.64
C PRO A 251 6.40 7.41 7.80
N ASN A 252 5.15 7.54 8.26
CA ASN A 252 3.99 7.00 7.56
C ASN A 252 3.63 7.79 6.31
N PHE A 253 3.85 9.11 6.30
CA PHE A 253 3.74 9.92 5.10
C PHE A 253 4.70 9.42 4.01
N ILE A 254 5.99 9.28 4.32
CA ILE A 254 7.03 8.81 3.39
C ILE A 254 6.69 7.41 2.86
N ARG A 255 6.42 6.46 3.78
CA ARG A 255 6.03 5.09 3.43
C ARG A 255 4.80 5.05 2.52
N SER A 256 3.77 5.81 2.84
CA SER A 256 2.52 5.85 2.07
C SER A 256 2.73 6.48 0.69
N PHE A 257 3.48 7.57 0.59
CA PHE A 257 3.85 8.17 -0.70
C PHE A 257 4.60 7.16 -1.57
N CYS A 258 5.61 6.48 -1.02
CA CYS A 258 6.39 5.51 -1.77
C CYS A 258 5.55 4.32 -2.25
N LEU A 259 4.70 3.77 -1.39
CA LEU A 259 3.78 2.70 -1.75
C LEU A 259 2.80 3.14 -2.83
N GLN A 260 2.13 4.28 -2.65
CA GLN A 260 1.15 4.78 -3.62
C GLN A 260 1.80 5.11 -4.96
N PHE A 261 3.01 5.68 -4.94
CA PHE A 261 3.79 5.91 -6.14
C PHE A 261 4.04 4.59 -6.87
N ILE A 262 4.54 3.56 -6.19
CA ILE A 262 4.84 2.28 -6.83
C ILE A 262 3.56 1.57 -7.30
N SER A 263 2.54 1.44 -6.44
CA SER A 263 1.30 0.74 -6.76
C SER A 263 0.56 1.39 -7.93
N SER A 264 0.36 2.71 -7.85
CA SER A 264 -0.39 3.44 -8.89
C SER A 264 0.36 3.54 -10.22
N ASN A 265 1.63 3.15 -10.31
CA ASN A 265 2.40 3.13 -11.55
C ASN A 265 2.66 1.72 -12.08
N MET A 266 2.46 0.68 -11.26
CA MET A 266 2.60 -0.70 -11.70
C MET A 266 1.29 -1.32 -12.17
N HIS A 267 0.14 -0.79 -11.74
CA HIS A 267 -1.17 -1.22 -12.24
C HIS A 267 -1.51 -0.56 -13.57
N TYR A 268 -2.00 -1.36 -14.51
CA TYR A 268 -2.58 -0.83 -15.74
C TYR A 268 -4.03 -0.38 -15.52
N TYR A 269 -4.55 0.47 -16.41
CA TYR A 269 -5.90 1.01 -16.31
C TYR A 269 -6.54 1.32 -17.66
N GLY A 270 -7.80 0.91 -17.82
CA GLY A 270 -8.71 1.36 -18.87
C GLY A 270 -8.82 0.43 -20.07
N ASP A 271 -7.70 0.09 -20.70
CA ASP A 271 -7.65 -0.64 -21.99
C ASP A 271 -7.20 -2.11 -21.84
N ILE A 272 -7.52 -2.72 -20.71
CA ILE A 272 -7.24 -4.14 -20.43
C ILE A 272 -8.54 -4.89 -20.08
N ASP A 273 -8.58 -6.19 -20.36
CA ASP A 273 -9.60 -7.06 -19.78
C ASP A 273 -9.22 -7.34 -18.31
N PRO A 274 -10.07 -7.02 -17.33
CA PRO A 274 -9.79 -7.32 -15.92
C PRO A 274 -9.61 -8.81 -15.62
N ARG A 275 -10.03 -9.72 -16.49
CA ARG A 275 -9.81 -11.17 -16.36
C ARG A 275 -8.42 -11.59 -16.83
N ASP A 276 -7.73 -10.73 -17.57
CA ASP A 276 -6.38 -10.97 -18.05
C ASP A 276 -5.35 -10.48 -17.02
N VAL A 277 -5.03 -11.37 -16.08
CA VAL A 277 -4.05 -11.11 -15.00
C VAL A 277 -2.67 -10.72 -15.54
N ILE A 278 -2.29 -11.15 -16.75
CA ILE A 278 -1.02 -10.78 -17.39
C ILE A 278 -0.93 -9.28 -17.64
N LYS A 279 -2.07 -8.65 -17.91
CA LYS A 279 -2.17 -7.22 -18.20
C LYS A 279 -2.61 -6.36 -17.02
N GLN A 280 -2.97 -6.94 -15.88
CA GLN A 280 -3.38 -6.17 -14.70
C GLN A 280 -2.23 -5.34 -14.11
N THR A 281 -1.01 -5.91 -14.09
CA THR A 281 0.18 -5.29 -13.49
C THR A 281 1.42 -5.49 -14.34
N GLN A 282 2.41 -4.61 -14.15
CA GLN A 282 3.80 -4.85 -14.54
C GLN A 282 4.66 -5.14 -13.30
N VAL A 283 5.82 -5.78 -13.51
CA VAL A 283 6.88 -5.79 -12.50
C VAL A 283 7.66 -4.48 -12.62
N LEU A 284 7.65 -3.68 -11.56
CA LEU A 284 8.30 -2.38 -11.50
C LEU A 284 9.45 -2.43 -10.49
N ASN A 285 10.65 -2.75 -10.96
CA ASN A 285 11.85 -2.94 -10.15
C ASN A 285 13.17 -2.40 -10.76
N PRO A 286 13.20 -1.26 -11.47
CA PRO A 286 14.45 -0.68 -11.91
C PRO A 286 15.25 -0.20 -10.68
N TRP A 287 16.58 -0.26 -10.76
CA TRP A 287 17.46 0.04 -9.63
C TRP A 287 17.25 1.44 -9.02
N TRP A 288 16.90 2.44 -9.85
CA TRP A 288 16.69 3.82 -9.41
C TRP A 288 15.40 4.01 -8.60
N LEU A 289 14.49 3.03 -8.59
CA LEU A 289 13.34 3.02 -7.69
C LEU A 289 13.66 2.45 -6.31
N PHE A 290 14.89 2.04 -6.03
CA PHE A 290 15.29 1.49 -4.73
C PHE A 290 14.84 2.35 -3.53
N PRO A 291 14.96 3.70 -3.53
CA PRO A 291 14.46 4.50 -2.41
C PRO A 291 12.96 4.33 -2.15
N PHE A 292 12.15 4.24 -3.19
CA PHE A 292 10.71 3.99 -3.07
C PHE A 292 10.44 2.56 -2.59
N GLN A 293 11.16 1.59 -3.14
CA GLN A 293 11.03 0.18 -2.79
C GLN A 293 11.42 -0.09 -1.33
N LEU A 294 12.40 0.65 -0.79
CA LEU A 294 12.81 0.54 0.61
C LEU A 294 11.63 0.81 1.56
N PHE A 295 10.81 1.82 1.26
CA PHE A 295 9.68 2.21 2.08
C PHE A 295 8.36 1.52 1.71
N CYS A 296 8.35 0.62 0.73
CA CYS A 296 7.24 -0.29 0.45
C CYS A 296 7.69 -1.76 0.41
N PHE A 297 8.82 -2.08 1.03
CA PHE A 297 9.37 -3.44 1.13
C PHE A 297 9.43 -4.21 -0.21
N ASN A 298 9.96 -3.59 -1.26
CA ASN A 298 10.08 -4.18 -2.60
C ASN A 298 8.73 -4.60 -3.24
N PHE A 299 7.61 -3.97 -2.84
CA PHE A 299 6.28 -4.23 -3.37
C PHE A 299 6.23 -4.20 -4.91
N GLY A 300 6.91 -3.25 -5.55
CA GLY A 300 6.91 -3.15 -7.02
C GLY A 300 7.51 -4.36 -7.73
N SER A 301 8.36 -5.11 -7.02
CA SER A 301 8.97 -6.34 -7.52
C SER A 301 8.09 -7.58 -7.31
N THR A 302 7.25 -7.62 -6.28
CA THR A 302 6.55 -8.85 -5.85
C THR A 302 5.03 -8.78 -5.89
N HIS A 303 4.45 -7.60 -6.08
CA HIS A 303 3.00 -7.44 -6.12
C HIS A 303 2.38 -8.07 -7.36
N ALA A 304 3.01 -8.00 -8.52
CA ALA A 304 2.51 -8.70 -9.70
C ALA A 304 2.36 -10.22 -9.47
N ILE A 305 3.27 -10.83 -8.68
CA ILE A 305 3.19 -12.26 -8.30
C ILE A 305 1.90 -12.54 -7.49
N HIS A 306 1.50 -11.59 -6.62
CA HIS A 306 0.30 -11.70 -5.81
C HIS A 306 -0.99 -11.76 -6.63
N HIS A 307 -1.07 -11.04 -7.75
CA HIS A 307 -2.21 -11.13 -8.68
C HIS A 307 -2.35 -12.53 -9.30
N PHE A 308 -1.22 -13.21 -9.55
CA PHE A 308 -1.24 -14.58 -10.03
C PHE A 308 -1.55 -15.59 -8.92
N VAL A 309 -0.90 -15.47 -7.77
CA VAL A 309 -0.94 -16.43 -6.66
C VAL A 309 -1.23 -15.74 -5.34
N VAL A 310 -2.52 -15.45 -5.13
CA VAL A 310 -3.07 -14.70 -3.99
C VAL A 310 -2.84 -15.35 -2.62
N LYS A 311 -2.46 -16.64 -2.55
CA LYS A 311 -2.31 -17.37 -1.28
C LYS A 311 -0.85 -17.52 -0.82
N GLU A 312 0.08 -16.82 -1.47
CA GLU A 312 1.49 -16.82 -1.09
C GLU A 312 1.83 -15.58 -0.24
N PRO A 313 2.28 -15.77 1.03
CA PRO A 313 2.64 -14.63 1.87
C PRO A 313 3.83 -13.87 1.31
N PHE A 314 3.93 -12.58 1.62
CA PHE A 314 4.90 -11.68 0.97
C PHE A 314 6.34 -12.20 1.05
N TYR A 315 6.77 -12.74 2.19
CA TYR A 315 8.14 -13.26 2.35
C TYR A 315 8.43 -14.47 1.43
N VAL A 316 7.44 -15.33 1.15
CA VAL A 316 7.59 -16.41 0.16
C VAL A 316 7.62 -15.83 -1.25
N ARG A 317 6.80 -14.82 -1.55
CA ARG A 317 6.86 -14.09 -2.83
C ARG A 317 8.24 -13.47 -3.07
N HIS A 318 8.90 -12.93 -2.03
CA HIS A 318 10.28 -12.43 -2.15
C HIS A 318 11.28 -13.55 -2.46
N LEU A 319 11.23 -14.65 -1.71
CA LEU A 319 12.16 -15.78 -1.86
C LEU A 319 12.00 -16.50 -3.21
N THR A 320 10.79 -16.53 -3.77
CA THR A 320 10.49 -17.16 -5.06
C THR A 320 10.49 -16.19 -6.25
N SER A 321 10.77 -14.90 -6.01
CA SER A 321 10.65 -13.83 -7.02
C SER A 321 11.43 -14.09 -8.30
N LYS A 322 12.65 -14.65 -8.22
CA LYS A 322 13.45 -14.98 -9.40
C LYS A 322 12.75 -15.97 -10.33
N THR A 323 12.18 -17.03 -9.75
CA THR A 323 11.43 -18.05 -10.50
C THR A 323 10.15 -17.47 -11.08
N ALA A 324 9.41 -16.70 -10.27
CA ALA A 324 8.20 -16.02 -10.72
C ALA A 324 8.47 -15.05 -11.87
N HIS A 325 9.49 -14.19 -11.74
CA HIS A 325 9.84 -13.22 -12.78
C HIS A 325 10.22 -13.89 -14.10
N LYS A 326 10.95 -15.01 -14.05
CA LYS A 326 11.29 -15.77 -15.25
C LYS A 326 10.04 -16.21 -16.01
N VAL A 327 9.13 -16.94 -15.34
CA VAL A 327 7.91 -17.43 -15.99
C VAL A 327 6.95 -16.30 -16.39
N MET A 328 6.89 -15.21 -15.62
CA MET A 328 6.10 -14.02 -15.96
C MET A 328 6.57 -13.35 -17.25
N ARG A 329 7.90 -13.25 -17.47
CA ARG A 329 8.46 -12.76 -18.75
C ARG A 329 8.10 -13.68 -19.91
N GLU A 330 8.19 -14.99 -19.72
CA GLU A 330 7.88 -15.98 -20.76
C GLU A 330 6.44 -15.86 -21.28
N VAL A 331 5.50 -15.45 -20.41
CA VAL A 331 4.09 -15.29 -20.77
C VAL A 331 3.67 -13.87 -21.16
N GLY A 332 4.62 -12.93 -21.19
CA GLY A 332 4.38 -11.57 -21.68
C GLY A 332 3.97 -10.54 -20.62
N VAL A 333 4.17 -10.81 -19.33
CA VAL A 333 4.07 -9.75 -18.30
C VAL A 333 5.17 -8.73 -18.56
N ARG A 334 4.81 -7.43 -18.58
CA ARG A 334 5.76 -6.34 -18.80
C ARG A 334 6.61 -6.07 -17.56
N PHE A 335 7.85 -5.66 -17.81
CA PHE A 335 8.80 -5.27 -16.77
C PHE A 335 9.26 -3.85 -17.08
N ASN A 336 9.19 -2.98 -16.08
CA ASN A 336 9.71 -1.61 -16.15
C ASN A 336 9.21 -0.85 -17.39
N ASP A 337 7.92 -1.00 -17.71
CA ASP A 337 7.21 -0.22 -18.73
C ASP A 337 6.94 1.18 -18.19
N ILE A 338 7.99 2.01 -18.17
CA ILE A 338 7.93 3.41 -17.73
C ILE A 338 7.10 4.26 -18.71
N GLY A 339 6.84 3.77 -19.93
CA GLY A 339 5.96 4.43 -20.89
C GLY A 339 4.54 4.63 -20.36
N THR A 340 4.09 3.79 -19.43
CA THR A 340 2.81 3.93 -18.71
C THR A 340 2.62 5.31 -18.07
N PHE A 341 3.70 6.00 -17.70
CA PHE A 341 3.61 7.32 -17.09
C PHE A 341 3.05 8.33 -18.10
N LYS A 342 3.46 8.24 -19.37
CA LYS A 342 2.90 9.08 -20.44
C LYS A 342 1.51 8.63 -20.87
N ARG A 343 1.23 7.33 -20.83
CA ARG A 343 -0.03 6.74 -21.29
C ARG A 343 -1.12 6.68 -20.23
N THR A 344 -0.98 7.41 -19.12
CA THR A 344 -1.97 7.39 -18.02
C THR A 344 -2.30 5.97 -17.54
N ASN A 345 -1.26 5.14 -17.40
CA ASN A 345 -1.36 3.73 -17.01
C ASN A 345 -2.05 2.81 -18.02
N ARG A 346 -2.25 3.22 -19.28
CA ARG A 346 -2.74 2.32 -20.33
C ARG A 346 -1.71 1.30 -20.77
N TRP A 347 -2.20 0.12 -21.14
CA TRP A 347 -1.39 -0.97 -21.68
C TRP A 347 -0.88 -0.64 -23.07
N ASN A 348 -1.71 -0.11 -23.96
CA ASN A 348 -1.33 0.25 -25.33
C ASN A 348 -0.89 1.71 -25.44
#